data_AF-A0A9P5G906-F1
#
_entry.id   AF-A0A9P5G906-F1
#
_cell.length_a   1.000
_cell.length_b   1.000
_cell.length_c   1.000
_cell.angle_alpha   90.00
_cell.angle_beta   90.00
_cell.angle_gamma   90.00
#
_symmetry.space_group_name_H-M   'P 1'
#
loop_
_entity.id
_entity.type
_entity.pdbx_description
1 polymer ?
#
loop_
_entity_poly.entity_id
_entity_poly.type
_entity_poly.pdbx_seq_one_letter_code
_entity_poly.pdbx_strand_id
1 'polypeptide(L)' 'MIRLLSDVPENFELKPETSFTTDLGLDSLDVVEVILAVEEEFSIEIPDHEADSLKTIGQTVEYILQQPDAL' A
#
# COMPACT_ATOMS: atom_id res chain seq x y z
N MET A 1 1.07 15.30 -5.22
CA MET A 1 2.46 15.11 -4.77
C MET A 1 2.36 14.22 -3.55
N ILE A 2 2.61 12.92 -3.74
CA ILE A 2 2.48 11.89 -2.70
C ILE A 2 3.49 12.23 -1.61
N ARG A 3 3.00 12.67 -0.45
CA ARG A 3 3.82 13.12 0.69
C ARG A 3 4.31 11.94 1.55
N LEU A 4 3.73 10.77 1.35
CA LEU A 4 3.78 9.56 2.17
C LEU A 4 5.18 8.96 2.40
N LEU A 5 6.14 9.19 1.52
CA LEU A 5 7.48 8.59 1.65
C LEU A 5 8.51 9.48 2.37
N SER A 6 8.10 10.68 2.80
CA SER A 6 9.03 11.65 3.41
C SER A 6 9.32 11.37 4.89
N ASP A 7 8.42 10.63 5.55
CA ASP A 7 8.49 10.37 7.00
C ASP A 7 9.02 8.96 7.34
N VAL A 8 9.33 8.15 6.32
CA VAL A 8 10.01 6.87 6.51
C VAL A 8 11.50 7.14 6.75
N PRO A 9 12.09 6.68 7.86
CA PRO A 9 13.52 6.85 8.10
C PRO A 9 14.34 6.31 6.93
N GLU A 10 15.40 7.02 6.50
CA GLU A 10 16.24 6.60 5.36
C GLU A 10 16.86 5.19 5.53
N ASN A 11 16.91 4.68 6.77
CA ASN A 11 17.40 3.35 7.12
C ASN A 11 16.30 2.34 7.48
N PHE A 12 15.03 2.67 7.24
CA PHE A 12 13.92 1.76 7.48
C PHE A 12 13.80 0.77 6.32
N GLU A 13 13.99 -0.50 6.63
CA GLU A 13 13.88 -1.58 5.67
C GLU A 13 12.42 -2.03 5.58
N LEU A 14 11.79 -1.83 4.42
CA LEU A 14 10.44 -2.32 4.15
C LEU A 14 10.49 -3.85 4.04
N LYS A 15 9.65 -4.52 4.83
CA LYS A 15 9.48 -5.97 4.82
C LYS A 15 8.06 -6.33 4.43
N PRO A 16 7.80 -7.54 3.92
CA PRO A 16 6.43 -7.99 3.62
C PRO A 16 5.49 -7.90 4.83
N GLU A 17 6.02 -8.04 6.04
CA GLU A 17 5.27 -7.97 7.29
C GLU A 17 5.04 -6.53 7.78
N THR A 18 5.70 -5.54 7.17
CA THR A 18 5.57 -4.11 7.55
C THR A 18 4.12 -3.67 7.40
N SER A 19 3.52 -3.26 8.51
CA SER A 19 2.16 -2.71 8.58
C SER A 19 2.14 -1.22 8.25
N PHE A 20 1.21 -0.80 7.41
CA PHE A 20 1.02 0.61 7.06
C PHE A 20 0.74 1.48 8.30
N THR A 21 -0.13 1.00 9.20
CA THR A 21 -0.52 1.78 10.37
C THR A 21 0.42 1.59 11.55
N THR A 22 0.87 0.37 11.81
CA THR A 22 1.63 0.07 13.04
C THR A 22 3.12 0.38 12.90
N ASP A 23 3.70 0.10 11.73
CA ASP A 23 5.14 0.25 11.51
C ASP A 23 5.49 1.55 10.77
N LEU A 24 4.69 1.93 9.77
CA LEU A 24 4.88 3.19 9.03
C LEU A 24 4.13 4.38 9.65
N GLY A 25 3.24 4.13 10.61
CA GLY A 25 2.51 5.18 11.32
C GLY A 25 1.50 5.94 10.46
N LEU A 26 1.08 5.36 9.32
CA LEU A 26 0.10 5.97 8.43
C LEU A 26 -1.28 5.99 9.08
N ASP A 27 -1.99 7.09 8.91
CA ASP A 27 -3.40 7.14 9.30
C ASP A 27 -4.31 6.47 8.26
N SER A 28 -5.61 6.39 8.53
CA SER A 28 -6.56 5.75 7.61
C SER A 28 -6.69 6.48 6.27
N LEU A 29 -6.47 7.79 6.22
CA LEU A 29 -6.53 8.58 4.98
C LEU A 29 -5.26 8.38 4.16
N ASP A 30 -4.11 8.34 4.83
CA ASP A 30 -2.82 8.00 4.22
C ASP A 30 -2.87 6.63 3.54
N VAL A 31 -3.47 5.62 4.18
CA VAL A 31 -3.66 4.29 3.58
C VAL A 31 -4.52 4.35 2.32
N VAL A 32 -5.60 5.14 2.32
CA VAL A 32 -6.44 5.32 1.12
C VAL A 32 -5.64 5.94 -0.04
N GLU A 33 -4.80 6.92 0.23
CA GLU A 33 -3.91 7.50 -0.79
C GLU A 33 -2.89 6.48 -1.33
N VAL A 34 -2.36 5.59 -0.49
CA VAL A 34 -1.45 4.51 -0.93
C VAL A 34 -2.18 3.55 -1.85
N ILE A 35 -3.39 3.12 -1.51
CA ILE A 35 -4.18 2.20 -2.34
C ILE A 35 -4.51 2.84 -3.68
N LEU A 36 -4.96 4.10 -3.70
CA LEU A 36 -5.20 4.85 -4.95
C LEU A 36 -3.95 4.96 -5.81
N ALA A 37 -2.78 5.21 -5.21
CA ALA A 37 -1.52 5.26 -5.95
C ALA A 37 -1.15 3.88 -6.55
N VAL A 38 -1.44 2.80 -5.84
CA VAL A 38 -1.25 1.43 -6.35
C VAL A 38 -2.21 1.13 -7.51
N GLU A 39 -3.48 1.51 -7.39
CA GLU A 39 -4.47 1.39 -8.47
C GLU A 39 -4.04 2.13 -9.74
N GLU A 40 -3.59 3.38 -9.59
CA GLU A 40 -3.11 4.20 -10.70
C GLU A 40 -1.82 3.64 -11.33
N GLU A 41 -0.85 3.22 -10.51
CA GLU A 41 0.45 2.74 -11.00
C GLU A 41 0.31 1.41 -11.77
N PHE A 42 -0.46 0.46 -11.24
CA PHE A 42 -0.62 -0.87 -11.84
C PHE A 42 -1.86 -0.99 -12.73
N SER A 43 -2.61 0.10 -12.92
CA SER A 43 -3.87 0.14 -13.68
C SER A 43 -4.88 -0.93 -13.24
N ILE A 44 -5.00 -1.12 -11.91
CA ILE A 44 -5.93 -2.06 -11.29
C ILE A 44 -7.03 -1.33 -10.52
N GLU A 45 -8.12 -2.03 -10.20
CA GLU A 45 -9.20 -1.50 -9.36
C GLU A 45 -9.32 -2.39 -8.11
N ILE A 46 -9.18 -1.80 -6.93
CA ILE A 46 -9.21 -2.47 -5.63
C ILE A 46 -10.51 -2.08 -4.93
N PRO A 47 -11.49 -3.00 -4.79
CA PRO A 47 -12.73 -2.71 -4.09
C PRO A 47 -12.48 -2.31 -2.62
N ASP A 48 -13.27 -1.35 -2.09
CA ASP A 48 -13.13 -0.86 -0.71
C ASP A 48 -13.04 -1.98 0.35
N HIS A 49 -13.87 -3.02 0.21
CA HIS A 49 -13.92 -4.14 1.15
C HIS A 49 -12.65 -5.03 1.12
N GLU A 50 -11.92 -5.04 0.00
CA GLU A 50 -10.64 -5.71 -0.15
C GLU A 50 -9.50 -4.81 0.32
N ALA A 51 -9.58 -3.50 0.03
CA ALA A 51 -8.62 -2.49 0.49
C ALA A 51 -8.48 -2.49 2.03
N ASP A 52 -9.59 -2.62 2.77
CA ASP A 52 -9.58 -2.75 4.24
C ASP A 52 -8.77 -3.97 4.76
N SER A 53 -8.57 -4.97 3.91
CA SER A 53 -7.81 -6.19 4.23
C SER A 53 -6.32 -6.06 3.91
N LEU A 54 -5.90 -5.04 3.16
CA LEU A 54 -4.51 -4.78 2.75
C LEU A 54 -3.77 -3.97 3.83
N LYS A 55 -3.36 -4.64 4.90
CA LYS A 55 -2.77 -4.02 6.09
C LYS A 55 -1.25 -3.97 6.09
N THR A 56 -0.61 -4.83 5.30
CA THR A 56 0.85 -4.91 5.17
C THR A 56 1.29 -4.79 3.72
N ILE A 57 2.56 -4.40 3.52
CA ILE A 57 3.16 -4.30 2.19
C ILE A 57 3.09 -5.64 1.45
N GLY A 58 3.38 -6.75 2.13
CA GLY A 58 3.34 -8.08 1.54
C GLY A 58 1.96 -8.45 1.01
N GLN A 59 0.89 -8.09 1.74
CA GLN A 59 -0.48 -8.33 1.30
C GLN A 59 -0.82 -7.53 0.04
N THR A 60 -0.43 -6.25 0.00
CA THR A 60 -0.66 -5.41 -1.18
C THR A 60 0.13 -5.92 -2.39
N VAL A 61 1.39 -6.32 -2.21
CA VAL A 61 2.21 -6.90 -3.28
C VAL A 61 1.61 -8.21 -3.80
N GLU A 62 1.21 -9.10 -2.90
CA GLU A 62 0.60 -10.38 -3.28
C GLU A 62 -0.74 -10.17 -4.00
N TYR A 63 -1.52 -9.18 -3.57
CA TYR A 63 -2.75 -8.78 -4.26
C TYR A 63 -2.48 -8.34 -5.70
N ILE A 64 -1.52 -7.43 -5.90
CA ILE A 64 -1.14 -6.95 -7.25
C ILE A 64 -0.69 -8.12 -8.13
N LEU A 65 0.12 -9.04 -7.60
CA LEU A 65 0.60 -10.22 -8.34
C LEU A 65 -0.51 -11.20 -8.72
N GLN A 66 -1.65 -11.18 -8.03
CA GLN A 66 -2.81 -12.00 -8.37
C GLN A 66 -3.70 -11.36 -9.44
N GLN A 67 -3.51 -10.07 -9.74
CA GLN A 67 -4.28 -9.39 -10.78
C GLN A 67 -3.68 -9.69 -12.15
N PRO A 68 -4.44 -10.35 -13.06
CA PRO A 68 -3.95 -10.74 -14.38
C PRO A 68 -3.66 -9.55 -15.29
N ASP A 69 -4.24 -8.38 -14.97
CA ASP A 69 -4.18 -7.15 -15.76
C ASP A 69 -3.23 -6.09 -15.15
N ALA A 70 -2.52 -6.40 -14.06
CA ALA A 70 -1.52 -5.50 -13.48
C ALA A 70 -0.31 -5.36 -14.43
N LEU A 71 0.05 -4.12 -14.78
CA LEU A 71 1.00 -3.78 -15.85
C LEU A 71 2.12 -2.85 -15.40
#